data_AF-A0A838VI17-F1
#
_entry.id   AF-A0A838VI17-F1
#
_cell.length_a   1.000
_cell.length_b   1.000
_cell.length_c   1.000
_cell.angle_alpha   90.00
_cell.angle_beta   90.00
_cell.angle_gamma   90.00
#
_symmetry.space_group_name_H-M   'P 1'
#
loop_
_entity.id
_entity.type
_entity.pdbx_description
1 polymer ?
#
loop_
_entity_poly.entity_id
_entity_poly.type
_entity_poly.pdbx_seq_one_letter_code
_entity_poly.pdbx_strand_id
1 'polypeptide(L)'
;MQIEKTTRVNRFLFPCLMWLMSRIPIALAMLLIAPALPVPSHGVLPLADLSVFDAWDTEHYRAIATSGYEYVNDSKGHNLAFFPLFSLVIRGLMTIGLPFTVAGMLVNNLAFIGALIVIYLWVEEYHGTSAARWSTAVLAWFPLSLFGTVIYTEGLYLLLSTATLRAFDKQQYSGVALWGALATATR
;
A
#
# COMPACT_ATOMS: atom_id res chain seq x y z
N MET A 1 -29.40 0.68 -20.69
CA MET A 1 -28.51 -0.44 -20.34
C MET A 1 -27.06 -0.28 -20.87
N GLN A 2 -26.84 0.17 -22.12
CA GLN A 2 -25.48 0.32 -22.68
C GLN A 2 -24.73 1.56 -22.15
N ILE A 3 -25.43 2.70 -21.98
CA ILE A 3 -24.87 3.95 -21.43
C ILE A 3 -24.42 3.79 -19.97
N GLU A 4 -25.18 3.03 -19.19
CA GLU A 4 -24.93 2.76 -17.76
C GLU A 4 -23.73 1.82 -17.52
N LYS A 5 -23.48 0.90 -18.47
CA LYS A 5 -22.26 0.07 -18.47
C LYS A 5 -21.03 0.92 -18.78
N THR A 6 -21.11 1.84 -19.75
CA THR A 6 -19.99 2.70 -20.14
C THR A 6 -19.59 3.66 -19.01
N THR A 7 -20.56 4.24 -18.30
CA THR A 7 -20.27 5.11 -17.14
C THR A 7 -19.66 4.30 -15.98
N ARG A 8 -20.13 3.08 -15.72
CA ARG A 8 -19.60 2.21 -14.66
C ARG A 8 -18.16 1.74 -14.93
N VAL A 9 -17.83 1.38 -16.18
CA VAL A 9 -16.44 1.01 -16.56
C VAL A 9 -15.51 2.22 -16.39
N ASN A 10 -15.97 3.42 -16.72
CA ASN A 10 -15.16 4.64 -16.61
C ASN A 10 -14.84 5.01 -15.15
N ARG A 11 -15.71 4.64 -14.20
CA ARG A 11 -15.54 4.93 -12.76
C ARG A 11 -14.38 4.19 -12.10
N PHE A 12 -14.12 2.95 -12.49
CA PHE A 12 -12.98 2.18 -11.98
C PHE A 12 -11.73 2.38 -12.82
N LEU A 13 -11.89 2.65 -14.12
CA LEU A 13 -10.77 2.86 -15.03
C LEU A 13 -9.90 4.04 -14.62
N PHE A 14 -10.50 5.18 -14.23
CA PHE A 14 -9.73 6.37 -13.88
C PHE A 14 -8.76 6.16 -12.70
N PRO A 15 -9.20 5.64 -11.52
CA PRO A 15 -8.27 5.31 -10.43
C PRO A 15 -7.18 4.31 -10.83
N CYS A 16 -7.52 3.28 -11.60
CA CYS A 16 -6.56 2.28 -12.06
C CYS A 16 -5.51 2.88 -13.00
N LEU A 17 -5.92 3.78 -13.91
CA LEU A 17 -5.00 4.50 -14.79
C LEU A 17 -4.09 5.43 -13.99
N MET A 18 -4.64 6.20 -13.04
CA MET A 18 -3.82 7.09 -12.20
C MET A 18 -2.80 6.30 -11.37
N TRP A 19 -3.21 5.14 -10.82
CA TRP A 19 -2.30 4.22 -10.15
C TRP A 19 -1.17 3.77 -11.08
N LEU A 20 -1.50 3.21 -12.24
CA LEU A 20 -0.51 2.69 -13.17
C LEU A 20 0.46 3.79 -13.63
N MET A 21 -0.07 4.95 -14.02
CA MET A 21 0.73 6.05 -14.52
C MET A 21 1.68 6.62 -13.48
N SER A 22 1.31 6.63 -12.19
CA SER A 22 2.21 7.12 -11.14
C SER A 22 3.22 6.06 -10.68
N ARG A 23 2.91 4.77 -10.82
CA ARG A 23 3.83 3.68 -10.44
C ARG A 23 4.96 3.52 -11.43
N ILE A 24 4.73 3.78 -12.71
CA ILE A 24 5.77 3.71 -13.75
C ILE A 24 6.98 4.60 -13.42
N PRO A 25 6.84 5.93 -13.21
CA PRO A 25 7.97 6.79 -12.91
C PRO A 25 8.61 6.45 -11.56
N ILE A 26 7.82 6.04 -10.55
CA ILE A 26 8.37 5.56 -9.27
C ILE A 26 9.23 4.32 -9.48
N ALA A 27 8.73 3.31 -10.18
CA ALA A 27 9.45 2.07 -10.45
C ALA A 27 10.69 2.31 -11.31
N LEU A 28 10.60 3.18 -12.33
CA LEU A 28 11.75 3.58 -13.15
C LEU A 28 12.80 4.31 -12.31
N ALA A 29 12.39 5.24 -11.44
CA ALA A 29 13.31 5.91 -10.54
C ALA A 29 13.98 4.92 -9.56
N MET A 30 13.21 4.00 -8.98
CA MET A 30 13.77 2.98 -8.10
C MET A 30 14.70 2.02 -8.84
N LEU A 31 14.38 1.56 -10.04
CA LEU A 31 15.20 0.59 -10.77
C LEU A 31 16.41 1.18 -11.48
N LEU A 32 16.34 2.45 -11.93
CA LEU A 32 17.38 3.08 -12.75
C LEU A 32 18.21 4.11 -12.00
N ILE A 33 17.60 4.85 -11.07
CA ILE A 33 18.27 5.95 -10.35
C ILE A 33 18.83 5.44 -9.03
N ALA A 34 18.07 4.70 -8.23
CA ALA A 34 18.52 4.27 -6.91
C ALA A 34 19.82 3.44 -6.93
N PRO A 35 20.03 2.48 -7.87
CA PRO A 35 21.30 1.74 -7.97
C PRO A 35 22.49 2.60 -8.39
N ALA A 36 22.24 3.75 -9.03
CA ALA A 36 23.28 4.69 -9.45
C ALA A 36 23.69 5.67 -8.34
N LEU A 37 22.97 5.68 -7.20
CA LEU A 37 23.29 6.54 -6.07
C LEU A 37 24.41 5.95 -5.21
N PRO A 38 25.25 6.80 -4.56
CA PRO A 38 26.24 6.33 -3.61
C PRO A 38 25.59 5.59 -2.44
N VAL A 39 26.17 4.45 -2.05
CA VAL A 39 25.68 3.67 -0.92
C VAL A 39 25.99 4.41 0.39
N PRO A 40 24.99 4.64 1.27
CA PRO A 40 25.23 5.18 2.61
C PRO A 40 26.13 4.25 3.44
N SER A 41 26.87 4.78 4.41
CA SER A 41 27.86 4.03 5.21
C SER A 41 27.32 2.77 5.92
N HIS A 42 26.01 2.67 6.14
CA HIS A 42 25.33 1.52 6.73
C HIS A 42 24.18 1.00 5.85
N GLY A 43 24.15 1.36 4.56
CA GLY A 43 23.11 0.95 3.62
C GLY A 43 23.48 -0.32 2.86
N VAL A 44 22.46 -1.03 2.39
CA VAL A 44 22.63 -2.11 1.40
C VAL A 44 22.65 -1.47 0.00
N LEU A 45 23.53 -1.94 -0.87
CA LEU A 45 23.61 -1.46 -2.26
C LEU A 45 22.30 -1.83 -2.98
N PRO A 46 21.53 -0.85 -3.49
CA PRO A 46 20.32 -1.15 -4.25
C PRO A 46 20.70 -1.81 -5.58
N LEU A 47 20.21 -3.02 -5.83
CA LEU A 47 20.37 -3.70 -7.11
C LEU A 47 19.27 -3.26 -8.07
N ALA A 48 19.54 -3.32 -9.38
CA ALA A 48 18.56 -3.06 -10.43
C ALA A 48 17.58 -4.24 -10.62
N ASP A 49 17.06 -4.77 -9.50
CA ASP A 49 16.08 -5.85 -9.45
C ASP A 49 14.98 -5.55 -8.42
N LEU A 50 14.13 -6.53 -8.11
CA LEU A 50 13.01 -6.31 -7.18
C LEU A 50 13.45 -6.00 -5.74
N SER A 51 14.71 -6.26 -5.36
CA SER A 51 15.22 -5.93 -4.04
C SER A 51 15.25 -4.43 -3.79
N VAL A 52 15.20 -3.59 -4.83
CA VAL A 52 15.13 -2.14 -4.65
C VAL A 52 13.86 -1.67 -3.94
N PHE A 53 12.80 -2.49 -3.96
CA PHE A 53 11.54 -2.23 -3.26
C PHE A 53 11.51 -2.79 -1.83
N ASP A 54 12.52 -3.58 -1.46
CA ASP A 54 12.78 -4.13 -0.13
C ASP A 54 13.75 -3.19 0.62
N ALA A 55 13.25 -1.99 0.94
CA ALA A 55 14.06 -0.90 1.48
C ALA A 55 13.70 -0.59 2.94
N TRP A 56 14.62 0.07 3.65
CA TRP A 56 14.40 0.66 4.98
C TRP A 56 13.84 -0.36 6.00
N ASP A 57 12.67 -0.09 6.60
CA ASP A 57 12.07 -0.90 7.66
C ASP A 57 11.49 -2.24 7.18
N THR A 58 11.66 -2.58 5.89
CA THR A 58 11.12 -3.83 5.33
C THR A 58 11.66 -5.06 6.06
N GLU A 59 12.88 -5.00 6.58
CA GLU A 59 13.50 -6.08 7.35
C GLU A 59 12.65 -6.51 8.56
N HIS A 60 11.95 -5.57 9.21
CA HIS A 60 11.09 -5.87 10.35
C HIS A 60 9.82 -6.62 9.92
N TYR A 61 9.18 -6.19 8.82
CA TYR A 61 8.03 -6.91 8.26
C TYR A 61 8.42 -8.31 7.79
N ARG A 62 9.61 -8.45 7.19
CA ARG A 62 10.20 -9.73 6.79
C ARG A 62 10.40 -10.65 7.98
N ALA A 63 11.06 -10.17 9.04
CA ALA A 63 11.28 -10.94 10.26
C ALA A 63 9.96 -11.45 10.86
N ILE A 64 8.94 -10.59 10.96
CA ILE A 64 7.62 -11.00 11.47
C ILE A 64 6.97 -12.06 10.57
N ALA A 65 7.08 -11.92 9.24
CA ALA A 65 6.47 -12.86 8.30
C ALA A 65 7.16 -14.24 8.29
N THR A 66 8.48 -14.30 8.52
CA THR A 66 9.28 -15.55 8.46
C THR A 66 9.44 -16.22 9.82
N SER A 67 9.77 -15.44 10.84
CA SER A 67 10.24 -15.94 12.14
C SER A 67 9.36 -15.48 13.31
N GLY A 68 8.51 -14.47 13.08
CA GLY A 68 7.64 -13.89 14.10
C GLY A 68 8.32 -12.74 14.85
N TYR A 69 7.81 -12.44 16.05
CA TYR A 69 8.37 -11.39 16.89
C TYR A 69 9.63 -11.89 17.59
N GLU A 70 10.70 -11.10 17.50
CA GLU A 70 12.00 -11.40 18.09
C GLU A 70 12.41 -10.23 18.99
N TYR A 71 13.08 -10.53 20.10
CA TYR A 71 13.59 -9.52 21.02
C TYR A 71 14.91 -9.96 21.63
N VAL A 72 15.90 -9.07 21.55
CA VAL A 72 17.18 -9.20 22.23
C VAL A 72 17.44 -7.91 23.00
N ASN A 73 17.89 -8.02 24.24
CA ASN A 73 18.21 -6.83 25.05
C ASN A 73 19.59 -6.26 24.68
N ASP A 74 19.71 -5.69 23.48
CA ASP A 74 20.96 -5.18 22.89
C ASP A 74 20.89 -3.70 22.47
N SER A 75 19.86 -2.98 22.93
CA SER A 75 19.60 -1.56 22.61
C SER A 75 19.35 -1.25 21.13
N LYS A 76 19.13 -2.25 20.27
CA LYS A 76 18.78 -2.04 18.86
C LYS A 76 17.27 -1.97 18.66
N GLY A 77 16.86 -1.46 17.49
CA GLY A 77 15.47 -1.52 17.04
C GLY A 77 15.06 -2.96 16.74
N HIS A 78 14.01 -3.45 17.40
CA HIS A 78 13.43 -4.78 17.18
C HIS A 78 12.06 -4.67 16.54
N ASN A 79 11.58 -5.77 15.97
CA ASN A 79 10.31 -5.79 15.23
C ASN A 79 9.06 -5.66 16.13
N LEU A 80 9.22 -5.59 17.46
CA LEU A 80 8.15 -5.37 18.44
C LEU A 80 7.30 -4.11 18.18
N ALA A 81 7.88 -3.06 17.60
CA ALA A 81 7.16 -1.82 17.30
C ALA A 81 6.27 -1.92 16.05
N PHE A 82 6.40 -2.99 15.27
CA PHE A 82 5.71 -3.15 14.00
C PHE A 82 4.47 -4.02 14.16
N PHE A 83 3.32 -3.49 13.76
CA PHE A 83 2.03 -4.15 13.92
C PHE A 83 1.86 -5.31 12.92
N PRO A 84 1.10 -6.36 13.30
CA PRO A 84 1.23 -7.66 12.65
C PRO A 84 0.49 -7.80 11.32
N LEU A 85 -0.56 -7.03 11.04
CA LEU A 85 -1.51 -7.38 9.97
C LEU A 85 -0.84 -7.48 8.60
N PHE A 86 0.02 -6.52 8.26
CA PHE A 86 0.71 -6.51 6.98
C PHE A 86 1.59 -7.76 6.79
N SER A 87 2.43 -8.07 7.78
CA SER A 87 3.31 -9.24 7.77
C SER A 87 2.53 -10.56 7.77
N LEU A 88 1.38 -10.63 8.46
CA LEU A 88 0.52 -11.81 8.46
C LEU A 88 -0.16 -12.05 7.11
N VAL A 89 -0.62 -10.99 6.42
CA VAL A 89 -1.16 -11.11 5.06
C VAL A 89 -0.06 -11.55 4.09
N ILE A 90 1.15 -10.99 4.20
CA ILE A 90 2.31 -11.44 3.41
C ILE A 90 2.62 -12.91 3.68
N ARG A 91 2.67 -13.33 4.94
CA ARG A 91 2.91 -14.72 5.33
C ARG A 91 1.86 -15.65 4.71
N GLY A 92 0.59 -15.25 4.68
CA GLY A 92 -0.48 -16.00 4.01
C GLY A 92 -0.26 -16.17 2.50
N LEU A 93 0.30 -15.16 1.81
CA LEU A 93 0.70 -15.29 0.41
C LEU A 93 1.97 -16.13 0.23
N MET A 94 2.87 -16.15 1.22
CA MET A 94 4.06 -17.00 1.16
C MET A 94 3.72 -18.49 1.28
N THR A 95 2.63 -18.86 1.99
CA THR A 95 2.22 -20.28 2.09
C THR A 95 1.75 -20.86 0.76
N ILE A 96 1.32 -20.03 -0.20
CA ILE A 96 0.98 -20.44 -1.57
C ILE A 96 2.18 -20.38 -2.53
N GLY A 97 3.39 -20.17 -2.01
CA GLY A 97 4.66 -20.24 -2.76
C GLY A 97 5.20 -18.91 -3.29
N LEU A 98 4.59 -17.77 -2.95
CA LEU A 98 5.14 -16.47 -3.35
C LEU A 98 6.38 -16.08 -2.52
N PRO A 99 7.47 -15.62 -3.14
CA PRO A 99 8.58 -15.02 -2.39
C PRO A 99 8.12 -13.78 -1.62
N PHE A 100 8.70 -13.54 -0.44
CA PHE A 100 8.35 -12.40 0.41
C PHE A 100 8.31 -11.07 -0.36
N THR A 101 9.33 -10.79 -1.17
CA THR A 101 9.44 -9.52 -1.91
C THR A 101 8.24 -9.32 -2.85
N VAL A 102 7.84 -10.39 -3.57
CA VAL A 102 6.69 -10.36 -4.47
C VAL A 102 5.39 -10.23 -3.68
N ALA A 103 5.22 -11.01 -2.61
CA ALA A 103 4.04 -10.97 -1.75
C ALA A 103 3.85 -9.58 -1.12
N GLY A 104 4.91 -8.99 -0.56
CA GLY A 104 4.89 -7.66 0.05
C GLY A 104 4.54 -6.55 -0.94
N MET A 105 5.17 -6.56 -2.11
CA MET A 105 4.84 -5.61 -3.19
C MET A 105 3.38 -5.76 -3.63
N LEU A 106 2.90 -6.99 -3.82
CA LEU A 106 1.52 -7.24 -4.22
C LEU A 106 0.52 -6.74 -3.18
N VAL A 107 0.70 -7.08 -1.90
CA VAL A 107 -0.21 -6.66 -0.83
C VAL A 107 -0.33 -5.14 -0.80
N ASN A 108 0.80 -4.43 -0.77
CA ASN A 108 0.77 -2.98 -0.63
C ASN A 108 0.22 -2.28 -1.88
N ASN A 109 0.63 -2.71 -3.07
CA ASN A 109 0.17 -2.11 -4.33
C ASN A 109 -1.31 -2.38 -4.59
N LEU A 110 -1.78 -3.61 -4.37
CA LEU A 110 -3.20 -3.97 -4.53
C LEU A 110 -4.08 -3.27 -3.49
N ALA A 111 -3.59 -3.11 -2.27
CA ALA A 111 -4.31 -2.32 -1.28
C ALA A 111 -4.35 -0.84 -1.65
N PHE A 112 -3.24 -0.27 -2.13
CA PHE A 112 -3.21 1.14 -2.53
C PHE A 112 -4.15 1.44 -3.71
N ILE A 113 -4.18 0.62 -4.77
CA ILE A 113 -5.17 0.79 -5.85
C ILE A 113 -6.60 0.62 -5.32
N GLY A 114 -6.82 -0.31 -4.38
CA GLY A 114 -8.09 -0.43 -3.65
C GLY A 114 -8.48 0.86 -2.94
N ALA A 115 -7.53 1.50 -2.24
CA ALA A 115 -7.76 2.75 -1.53
C ALA A 115 -8.15 3.89 -2.50
N LEU A 116 -7.46 4.00 -3.64
CA LEU A 116 -7.79 4.98 -4.68
C LEU A 116 -9.20 4.76 -5.22
N ILE A 117 -9.62 3.51 -5.44
CA ILE A 117 -10.98 3.19 -5.90
C ILE A 117 -12.01 3.60 -4.84
N VAL A 118 -11.78 3.26 -3.57
CA VAL A 118 -12.69 3.61 -2.47
C VAL A 118 -12.83 5.13 -2.35
N ILE A 119 -11.72 5.86 -2.36
CA ILE A 119 -11.71 7.34 -2.30
C ILE A 119 -12.43 7.93 -3.50
N TYR A 120 -12.12 7.48 -4.71
CA TYR A 120 -12.75 8.00 -5.93
C TYR A 120 -14.27 7.87 -5.85
N LEU A 121 -14.76 6.66 -5.55
CA LEU A 121 -16.20 6.39 -5.47
C LEU A 121 -16.87 7.18 -4.34
N TRP A 122 -16.19 7.29 -3.20
CA TRP A 122 -16.71 8.03 -2.05
C TRP A 122 -16.81 9.53 -2.35
N VAL A 123 -15.75 10.14 -2.87
CA VAL A 123 -15.76 11.58 -3.21
C VAL A 123 -16.71 11.87 -4.37
N GLU A 124 -16.80 10.98 -5.37
CA GLU A 124 -17.73 11.15 -6.50
C GLU A 124 -19.18 11.22 -6.03
N GLU A 125 -19.54 10.42 -5.03
CA GLU A 125 -20.89 10.34 -4.48
C GLU A 125 -21.35 11.66 -3.83
N TYR A 126 -20.47 12.39 -3.14
CA TYR A 126 -20.84 13.59 -2.38
C TYR A 126 -20.38 14.91 -3.01
N HIS A 127 -19.33 14.87 -3.84
CA HIS A 127 -18.67 16.07 -4.38
C HIS A 127 -18.52 16.05 -5.92
N GLY A 128 -19.05 15.01 -6.57
CA GLY A 128 -19.06 14.88 -8.03
C GLY A 128 -17.72 14.45 -8.64
N THR A 129 -17.76 14.17 -9.95
CA THR A 129 -16.64 13.55 -10.70
C THR A 129 -15.36 14.39 -10.69
N SER A 130 -15.46 15.72 -10.74
CA SER A 130 -14.28 16.59 -10.78
C SER A 130 -13.45 16.49 -9.50
N ALA A 131 -14.09 16.61 -8.34
CA ALA A 131 -13.44 16.46 -7.04
C ALA A 131 -12.83 15.05 -6.89
N ALA A 132 -13.57 14.00 -7.25
CA ALA A 132 -13.09 12.62 -7.18
C ALA A 132 -11.81 12.39 -8.00
N ARG A 133 -11.77 12.93 -9.23
CA ARG A 133 -10.60 12.83 -10.10
C ARG A 133 -9.39 13.55 -9.51
N TRP A 134 -9.57 14.76 -9.01
CA TRP A 134 -8.49 15.54 -8.38
C TRP A 134 -7.97 14.88 -7.11
N SER A 135 -8.85 14.46 -6.18
CA SER A 135 -8.45 13.76 -4.97
C SER A 135 -7.64 12.50 -5.27
N THR A 136 -8.10 11.71 -6.26
CA THR A 136 -7.42 10.48 -6.68
C THR A 136 -6.08 10.76 -7.36
N ALA A 137 -6.02 11.74 -8.26
CA ALA A 137 -4.78 12.10 -8.96
C ALA A 137 -3.74 12.64 -7.99
N VAL A 138 -4.11 13.57 -7.10
CA VAL A 138 -3.20 14.12 -6.09
C VAL A 138 -2.65 13.00 -5.22
N LEU A 139 -3.51 12.11 -4.71
CA LEU A 139 -3.06 11.01 -3.86
C LEU A 139 -2.16 10.00 -4.59
N ALA A 140 -2.45 9.70 -5.86
CA ALA A 140 -1.67 8.77 -6.66
C ALA A 140 -0.29 9.32 -7.04
N TRP A 141 -0.17 10.63 -7.24
CA TRP A 141 1.05 11.31 -7.72
C TRP A 141 1.82 12.06 -6.64
N PHE A 142 1.27 12.18 -5.43
CA PHE A 142 1.97 12.77 -4.31
C PHE A 142 3.30 12.04 -4.07
N PRO A 143 4.43 12.74 -3.83
CA PRO A 143 5.74 12.09 -3.70
C PRO A 143 5.79 10.96 -2.65
N LEU A 144 5.04 11.08 -1.54
CA LEU A 144 5.00 10.04 -0.51
C LEU A 144 4.15 8.82 -0.91
N SER A 145 3.46 8.84 -2.05
CA SER A 145 2.80 7.64 -2.62
C SER A 145 3.81 6.53 -3.00
N LEU A 146 5.10 6.85 -3.03
CA LEU A 146 6.22 5.90 -3.02
C LEU A 146 6.05 4.82 -1.95
N PHE A 147 5.60 5.17 -0.75
CA PHE A 147 5.36 4.21 0.34
C PHE A 147 4.19 3.27 0.06
N GLY A 148 3.32 3.59 -0.91
CA GLY A 148 2.32 2.66 -1.46
C GLY A 148 2.87 1.77 -2.58
N THR A 149 4.19 1.77 -2.82
CA THR A 149 4.88 0.97 -3.86
C THR A 149 5.90 0.01 -3.26
N VAL A 150 6.71 0.46 -2.29
CA VAL A 150 7.67 -0.38 -1.53
C VAL A 150 6.96 -1.33 -0.56
N ILE A 151 7.69 -2.26 0.08
CA ILE A 151 7.10 -3.29 0.97
C ILE A 151 6.78 -2.71 2.35
N TYR A 152 5.73 -1.91 2.40
CA TYR A 152 5.37 -1.04 3.52
C TYR A 152 3.85 -1.10 3.77
N THR A 153 3.38 -0.60 4.90
CA THR A 153 1.97 -0.78 5.33
C THR A 153 1.01 0.24 4.73
N GLU A 154 1.51 1.30 4.10
CA GLU A 154 0.77 2.52 3.78
C GLU A 154 -0.43 2.28 2.87
N GLY A 155 -0.30 1.46 1.84
CA GLY A 155 -1.41 1.12 0.95
C GLY A 155 -2.50 0.33 1.68
N LEU A 156 -2.11 -0.61 2.55
CA LEU A 156 -3.05 -1.39 3.36
C LEU A 156 -3.75 -0.52 4.41
N TYR A 157 -2.99 0.29 5.15
CA TYR A 157 -3.52 1.23 6.12
C TYR A 157 -4.49 2.23 5.46
N LEU A 158 -4.10 2.80 4.31
CA LEU A 158 -4.93 3.76 3.59
C LEU A 158 -6.23 3.14 3.10
N LEU A 159 -6.20 1.90 2.59
CA LEU A 159 -7.42 1.17 2.22
C LEU A 159 -8.33 0.95 3.42
N LEU A 160 -7.80 0.43 4.52
CA LEU A 160 -8.59 0.08 5.70
C LEU A 160 -9.15 1.33 6.39
N SER A 161 -8.35 2.38 6.56
CA SER A 161 -8.80 3.66 7.13
C SER A 161 -9.87 4.33 6.27
N THR A 162 -9.69 4.39 4.95
CA THR A 162 -10.70 4.98 4.05
C THR A 162 -11.97 4.14 3.98
N ALA A 163 -11.87 2.81 4.00
CA ALA A 163 -13.02 1.91 4.11
C ALA A 163 -13.77 2.11 5.43
N THR A 164 -13.06 2.33 6.54
CA THR A 164 -13.64 2.63 7.86
C THR A 164 -14.44 3.92 7.82
N LEU A 165 -13.84 5.00 7.30
CA LEU A 165 -14.48 6.31 7.23
C LEU A 165 -15.70 6.28 6.29
N ARG A 166 -15.59 5.61 5.15
CA ARG A 166 -16.72 5.44 4.23
C ARG A 166 -17.85 4.61 4.87
N ALA A 167 -17.52 3.54 5.60
CA ALA A 167 -18.52 2.76 6.33
C ALA A 167 -19.21 3.60 7.42
N PHE A 168 -18.46 4.46 8.10
CA PHE A 168 -19.01 5.39 9.11
C PHE A 168 -19.99 6.38 8.48
N ASP A 169 -19.61 6.98 7.36
CA ASP A 169 -20.46 7.90 6.58
C ASP A 169 -21.75 7.22 6.07
N LYS A 170 -21.69 5.91 5.79
CA LYS A 170 -22.85 5.06 5.46
C LYS A 170 -23.62 4.52 6.67
N GLN A 171 -23.24 4.88 7.90
CA GLN A 171 -23.81 4.36 9.16
C GLN A 171 -23.72 2.82 9.29
N GLN A 172 -22.73 2.20 8.62
CA GLN A 172 -22.49 0.75 8.65
C GLN A 172 -21.53 0.39 9.80
N TYR A 173 -22.00 0.47 11.04
CA TYR A 173 -21.14 0.35 12.24
C TYR A 173 -20.39 -0.97 12.34
N SER A 174 -20.94 -2.09 11.85
CA SER A 174 -20.21 -3.36 11.79
C SER A 174 -18.99 -3.27 10.87
N GLY A 175 -19.12 -2.56 9.74
CA GLY A 175 -18.01 -2.28 8.84
C GLY A 175 -16.98 -1.34 9.47
N VAL A 176 -17.43 -0.33 10.22
CA VAL A 176 -16.54 0.56 10.99
C VAL A 176 -15.70 -0.23 11.98
N ALA A 177 -16.33 -1.12 12.76
CA ALA A 177 -15.63 -1.95 13.73
C ALA A 177 -14.62 -2.88 13.05
N LEU A 178 -15.02 -3.56 11.97
CA LEU A 178 -14.15 -4.48 11.24
C LEU A 178 -12.95 -3.77 10.60
N TRP A 179 -13.20 -2.78 9.75
CA TRP A 179 -12.14 -2.10 9.02
C TRP A 179 -11.26 -1.26 9.95
N GLY A 180 -11.85 -0.65 10.99
CA GLY A 180 -11.13 0.14 11.98
C GLY A 180 -10.18 -0.73 12.81
N ALA A 181 -10.64 -1.88 13.29
CA ALA A 181 -9.80 -2.82 14.02
C ALA A 181 -8.67 -3.40 13.15
N LEU A 182 -8.93 -3.64 11.86
CA LEU A 182 -7.87 -4.06 10.94
C LEU A 182 -6.88 -2.91 10.66
N ALA A 183 -7.34 -1.66 10.56
CA ALA A 183 -6.47 -0.51 10.35
C ALA A 183 -5.49 -0.33 11.52
N THR A 184 -5.94 -0.44 12.77
CA THR A 184 -5.07 -0.37 13.95
C THR A 184 -4.10 -1.54 14.04
N ALA A 185 -4.41 -2.68 13.42
CA ALA A 185 -3.47 -3.79 13.32
C ALA A 185 -2.38 -3.56 12.25
N THR A 186 -2.35 -2.42 11.57
CA THR A 186 -1.27 -2.01 10.65
C THR A 186 -0.33 -0.94 11.23
N ARG A 187 -0.76 -0.14 12.22
CA ARG A 187 0.01 0.92 12.92
C ARG A 187 -0.74 1.48 14.12
#